data_AF-U2FKS3-F1
#
_entry.id   AF-U2FKS3-F1
#
_cell.length_a   1.000
_cell.length_b   1.000
_cell.length_c   1.000
_cell.angle_alpha   90.00
_cell.angle_beta   90.00
_cell.angle_gamma   90.00
#
_symmetry.space_group_name_H-M   'P 1'
#
loop_
_entity.id
_entity.type
_entity.pdbx_description
1 polymer ?
#
loop_
_entity_poly.entity_id
_entity_poly.type
_entity_poly.pdbx_seq_one_letter_code
_entity_poly.pdbx_strand_id
1 'polypeptide(L)'
;MNVGYFKRKSYKNADGEEIGYTGGTIMIPFLRPIEVVMLGTSAEDRQKNKDFPGFQLVLQKPKGYEGGRQIIGALWGRQSKDGTKSFLSGYIQTPVVPGYKVYIALFKAVENAKEGVLYDVVWNAPRRNEQQDVPPSDETTFYVDDQEIPF
;
A
#
# COMPACT_ATOMS: atom_id res chain seq x y z
N MET A 1 -2.16 12.63 -0.26
CA MET A 1 -0.83 13.20 -0.61
C MET A 1 -0.09 12.21 -1.51
N ASN A 2 0.43 12.62 -2.68
CA ASN A 2 1.31 11.76 -3.49
C ASN A 2 2.64 11.59 -2.76
N VAL A 3 3.06 10.35 -2.58
CA VAL A 3 4.25 9.95 -1.84
C VAL A 3 5.14 9.02 -2.65
N GLY A 4 4.98 8.96 -3.98
CA GLY A 4 5.81 8.09 -4.79
C GLY A 4 5.14 7.61 -6.06
N TYR A 5 5.82 6.68 -6.72
CA TYR A 5 5.41 6.15 -8.01
C TYR A 5 5.94 4.74 -8.21
N PHE A 6 5.27 3.95 -9.05
CA PHE A 6 5.73 2.64 -9.52
C PHE A 6 5.84 2.66 -11.05
N LYS A 7 6.88 2.02 -11.57
CA LYS A 7 7.16 1.86 -13.00
C LYS A 7 7.69 0.47 -13.31
N ARG A 8 7.75 0.12 -14.59
CA ARG A 8 8.45 -1.10 -15.01
C ARG A 8 9.96 -0.84 -14.96
N LYS A 9 10.68 -1.71 -14.26
CA LYS A 9 12.14 -1.74 -14.18
C LYS A 9 12.60 -3.12 -14.67
N SER A 10 13.87 -3.24 -15.07
CA SER A 10 14.50 -4.52 -15.37
C SER A 10 15.89 -4.58 -14.77
N TYR A 11 16.39 -5.78 -14.53
CA TYR A 11 17.79 -6.01 -14.18
C TYR A 11 18.31 -7.26 -14.89
N LYS A 12 19.61 -7.32 -15.14
CA LYS A 12 20.26 -8.53 -15.64
C LYS A 12 20.65 -9.43 -14.47
N ASN A 13 20.22 -10.68 -14.50
CA ASN A 13 20.64 -11.69 -13.53
C ASN A 13 22.08 -12.14 -13.80
N ALA A 14 22.61 -13.06 -12.97
CA ALA A 14 23.96 -13.60 -13.13
C ALA A 14 24.15 -14.34 -14.47
N ASP A 15 23.06 -14.87 -15.03
CA ASP A 15 23.01 -15.61 -16.29
C ASP A 15 22.86 -14.68 -17.52
N GLY A 16 22.81 -13.36 -17.30
CA GLY A 16 22.67 -12.35 -18.36
C GLY A 16 21.24 -12.14 -18.86
N GLU A 17 20.27 -12.86 -18.33
CA GLU A 17 18.84 -12.70 -18.65
C GLU A 17 18.28 -11.42 -18.04
N GLU A 18 17.47 -10.71 -18.83
CA GLU A 18 16.79 -9.49 -18.39
C GLU A 18 15.47 -9.83 -17.69
N ILE A 19 15.43 -9.66 -16.37
CA ILE A 19 14.25 -9.89 -15.56
C ILE A 19 13.53 -8.56 -15.32
N GLY A 20 12.34 -8.42 -15.92
CA GLY A 20 11.45 -7.29 -15.72
C GLY A 20 10.63 -7.42 -14.43
N TYR A 21 10.49 -6.33 -13.69
CA TYR A 21 9.63 -6.24 -12.51
C TYR A 21 8.92 -4.88 -12.43
N THR A 22 7.81 -4.82 -11.70
CA THR A 22 7.17 -3.54 -11.36
C THR A 22 7.69 -3.09 -10.01
N GLY A 23 8.24 -1.89 -9.94
CA GLY A 23 8.81 -1.36 -8.71
C GLY A 23 8.89 0.16 -8.73
N GLY A 24 9.20 0.74 -7.60
CA GLY A 24 9.00 2.15 -7.39
C GLY A 24 9.76 2.70 -6.21
N THR A 25 9.57 3.99 -5.99
CA THR A 25 10.08 4.69 -4.82
C THR A 25 8.91 5.23 -4.05
N ILE A 26 8.91 4.99 -2.73
CA ILE A 26 7.96 5.58 -1.79
C ILE A 26 8.72 6.52 -0.86
N MET A 27 8.25 7.74 -0.75
CA MET A 27 8.78 8.84 0.05
C MET A 27 7.79 9.18 1.15
N ILE A 28 7.94 8.51 2.28
CA ILE A 28 7.19 8.84 3.49
C ILE A 28 7.91 10.00 4.18
N PRO A 29 7.23 11.12 4.49
CA PRO A 29 7.79 12.20 5.30
C PRO A 29 8.63 11.69 6.48
N PHE A 30 9.77 12.35 6.71
CA PHE A 30 10.73 12.05 7.79
C PHE A 30 11.46 10.70 7.68
N LEU A 31 11.15 9.88 6.67
CA LEU A 31 11.88 8.65 6.36
C LEU A 31 12.70 8.81 5.08
N ARG A 32 13.78 8.03 4.96
CA ARG A 32 14.50 7.94 3.70
C ARG A 32 13.59 7.33 2.63
N PRO A 33 13.67 7.78 1.37
CA PRO A 33 12.98 7.13 0.27
C PRO A 33 13.32 5.64 0.24
N ILE A 34 12.28 4.80 0.17
CA ILE A 34 12.45 3.35 0.08
C ILE A 34 12.17 2.90 -1.35
N GLU A 35 13.04 2.06 -1.87
CA GLU A 35 12.80 1.37 -3.13
C GLU A 35 12.06 0.07 -2.87
N VAL A 36 10.98 -0.14 -3.61
CA VAL A 36 10.05 -1.24 -3.36
C VAL A 36 9.74 -1.97 -4.66
N VAL A 37 9.68 -3.29 -4.59
CA VAL A 37 9.26 -4.19 -5.66
C VAL A 37 7.86 -4.69 -5.37
N MET A 38 6.99 -4.67 -6.38
CA MET A 38 5.67 -5.28 -6.34
C MET A 38 5.74 -6.68 -6.94
N LEU A 39 5.47 -7.69 -6.12
CA LEU A 39 5.39 -9.08 -6.55
C LEU A 39 3.94 -9.53 -6.60
N GLY A 40 3.54 -10.12 -7.72
CA GLY A 40 2.24 -10.79 -7.81
C GLY A 40 2.22 -12.04 -6.93
N THR A 41 1.15 -12.21 -6.17
CA THR A 41 0.89 -13.47 -5.46
C THR A 41 0.36 -14.54 -6.42
N SER A 42 0.63 -15.81 -6.12
CA SER A 42 0.22 -16.91 -6.98
C SER A 42 -1.32 -17.03 -7.04
N ALA A 43 -1.84 -17.51 -8.16
CA ALA A 43 -3.27 -17.75 -8.31
C ALA A 43 -3.78 -18.84 -7.34
N GLU A 44 -2.94 -19.81 -7.00
CA GLU A 44 -3.26 -20.88 -6.06
C GLU A 44 -3.45 -20.36 -4.63
N ASP A 45 -2.58 -19.44 -4.17
CA ASP A 45 -2.70 -18.85 -2.84
C ASP A 45 -3.98 -18.02 -2.69
N ARG A 46 -4.39 -17.35 -3.78
CA ARG A 46 -5.65 -16.59 -3.84
C ARG A 46 -6.89 -17.48 -3.92
N GLN A 47 -6.78 -18.67 -4.49
CA GLN A 47 -7.88 -19.65 -4.49
C GLN A 47 -8.12 -20.23 -3.10
N LYS A 48 -7.04 -20.47 -2.34
CA LYS A 48 -7.13 -20.99 -0.97
C LYS A 48 -7.67 -19.96 0.02
N ASN A 49 -7.40 -18.67 -0.20
CA ASN A 49 -7.91 -17.60 0.64
C ASN A 49 -8.32 -16.37 -0.20
N LYS A 50 -9.62 -16.07 -0.22
CA LYS A 50 -10.17 -14.91 -0.97
C LYS A 50 -9.66 -13.56 -0.45
N ASP A 51 -9.24 -13.49 0.82
CA ASP A 51 -8.66 -12.30 1.42
C ASP A 51 -7.13 -12.20 1.22
N PHE A 52 -6.53 -13.17 0.51
CA PHE A 52 -5.10 -13.14 0.23
C PHE A 52 -4.74 -11.91 -0.62
N PRO A 53 -3.64 -11.20 -0.30
CA PRO A 53 -3.28 -10.00 -1.03
C PRO A 53 -3.03 -10.31 -2.51
N GLY A 54 -3.40 -9.36 -3.38
CA GLY A 54 -3.08 -9.45 -4.79
C GLY A 54 -1.59 -9.25 -5.04
N PHE A 55 -0.94 -8.40 -4.24
CA PHE A 55 0.48 -8.13 -4.39
C PHE A 55 1.17 -8.03 -3.05
N GLN A 56 2.42 -8.46 -3.01
CA GLN A 56 3.32 -8.24 -1.90
C GLN A 56 4.31 -7.12 -2.26
N LEU A 57 4.60 -6.28 -1.27
CA LEU A 57 5.59 -5.23 -1.38
C LEU A 57 6.87 -5.69 -0.69
N VAL A 58 7.97 -5.65 -1.44
CA VAL A 58 9.27 -6.14 -1.01
C VAL A 58 10.27 -5.00 -1.06
N LEU A 59 11.08 -4.86 -0.02
CA LEU A 59 12.15 -3.87 -0.02
C LEU A 59 13.24 -4.27 -1.02
N GLN A 60 13.56 -3.40 -1.97
CA GLN A 60 14.71 -3.57 -2.85
C GLN A 60 15.98 -3.45 -2.01
N LYS A 61 16.81 -4.48 -2.05
CA LYS A 61 18.11 -4.50 -1.36
C LYS A 61 19.23 -4.20 -2.35
N PRO A 62 20.35 -3.59 -1.91
CA PRO A 62 21.51 -3.39 -2.75
C PRO A 62 22.13 -4.73 -3.17
N LYS A 63 22.86 -4.71 -4.28
CA LYS A 63 23.60 -5.89 -4.75
C LYS A 63 24.62 -6.33 -3.68
N GLY A 64 24.66 -7.63 -3.39
CA GLY A 64 25.55 -8.20 -2.38
C GLY A 64 25.01 -8.18 -0.94
N TYR A 65 23.74 -7.79 -0.73
CA TYR A 65 23.11 -7.93 0.58
C TYR A 65 22.92 -9.41 0.93
N GLU A 66 23.51 -9.85 2.04
CA GLU A 66 23.50 -11.26 2.48
C GLU A 66 22.17 -11.68 3.14
N GLY A 67 21.35 -10.72 3.55
CA GLY A 67 20.09 -11.00 4.22
C GLY A 67 18.98 -11.43 3.26
N GLY A 68 17.99 -12.15 3.81
CA GLY A 68 16.83 -12.60 3.06
C GLY A 68 15.94 -11.47 2.52
N ARG A 69 15.05 -11.86 1.60
CA ARG A 69 14.01 -10.99 1.05
C ARG A 69 13.12 -10.47 2.19
N GLN A 70 12.92 -9.16 2.24
CA GLN A 70 12.09 -8.53 3.26
C GLN A 70 10.77 -8.06 2.67
N ILE A 71 9.68 -8.76 3.00
CA ILE A 71 8.32 -8.33 2.71
C ILE A 71 7.97 -7.22 3.70
N ILE A 72 7.64 -6.04 3.17
CA ILE A 72 7.33 -4.85 3.98
C ILE A 72 5.86 -4.45 3.85
N GLY A 73 5.06 -5.16 3.09
CA GLY A 73 3.67 -4.76 2.91
C GLY A 73 2.90 -5.64 1.94
N ALA A 74 1.63 -5.30 1.79
CA ALA A 74 0.70 -6.04 0.96
C ALA A 74 -0.32 -5.06 0.36
N LEU A 75 -0.80 -5.38 -0.85
CA LEU A 75 -1.78 -4.62 -1.59
C LEU A 75 -2.91 -5.53 -2.08
N TRP A 76 -4.12 -4.99 -2.05
CA TRP A 76 -5.35 -5.64 -2.54
C TRP A 76 -5.96 -4.80 -3.65
N GLY A 77 -6.58 -5.45 -4.62
CA GLY A 77 -7.44 -4.78 -5.59
C GLY A 77 -8.67 -4.22 -4.90
N ARG A 78 -8.98 -2.96 -5.15
CA ARG A 78 -10.15 -2.24 -4.65
C ARG A 78 -10.82 -1.49 -5.79
N GLN A 79 -12.09 -1.18 -5.58
CA GLN A 79 -12.90 -0.38 -6.50
C GLN A 79 -13.49 0.80 -5.72
N SER A 80 -13.66 1.94 -6.37
CA SER A 80 -14.33 3.11 -5.79
C SER A 80 -15.79 2.77 -5.45
N LYS A 81 -16.40 3.53 -4.52
CA LYS A 81 -17.81 3.35 -4.15
C LYS A 81 -18.73 3.39 -5.37
N ASP A 82 -18.43 4.25 -6.33
CA ASP A 82 -19.22 4.42 -7.55
C ASP A 82 -18.89 3.39 -8.65
N GLY A 83 -18.02 2.42 -8.37
CA GLY A 83 -17.62 1.37 -9.34
C GLY A 83 -16.70 1.84 -10.47
N THR A 84 -16.52 3.14 -10.66
CA THR A 84 -15.85 3.71 -11.84
C THR A 84 -14.33 3.55 -11.86
N LYS A 85 -13.67 3.46 -10.70
CA LYS A 85 -12.20 3.44 -10.61
C LYS A 85 -11.70 2.25 -9.83
N SER A 86 -10.86 1.44 -10.47
CA SER A 86 -10.10 0.37 -9.82
C SER A 86 -8.73 0.87 -9.39
N PHE A 87 -8.31 0.53 -8.17
CA PHE A 87 -7.04 0.93 -7.59
C PHE A 87 -6.49 -0.20 -6.71
N LEU A 88 -5.20 -0.15 -6.37
CA LEU A 88 -4.64 -1.04 -5.35
C LEU A 88 -4.57 -0.30 -4.02
N SER A 89 -4.87 -0.97 -2.92
CA SER A 89 -4.76 -0.37 -1.60
C SER A 89 -4.22 -1.38 -0.61
N GLY A 90 -3.46 -0.90 0.37
CA GLY A 90 -2.98 -1.73 1.45
C GLY A 90 -2.09 -0.95 2.38
N TYR A 91 -1.00 -1.57 2.83
CA TYR A 91 -0.10 -0.95 3.78
C TYR A 91 1.34 -1.35 3.54
N ILE A 92 2.24 -0.53 4.08
CA ILE A 92 3.63 -0.85 4.34
C ILE A 92 3.88 -0.78 5.84
N GLN A 93 4.54 -1.78 6.37
CA GLN A 93 5.03 -1.82 7.73
C GLN A 93 6.40 -1.16 7.77
N THR A 94 6.53 -0.12 8.58
CA THR A 94 7.80 0.56 8.77
C THR A 94 8.61 -0.15 9.86
N PRO A 95 9.91 -0.38 9.67
CA PRO A 95 10.77 -0.89 10.73
C PRO A 95 11.08 0.18 11.79
N VAL A 96 10.81 1.45 11.52
CA VAL A 96 11.17 2.57 12.43
C VAL A 96 10.30 2.59 13.67
N VAL A 97 9.03 2.19 13.55
CA VAL A 97 8.10 2.11 14.66
C VAL A 97 7.46 0.72 14.64
N PRO A 98 7.76 -0.15 15.62
CA PRO A 98 7.17 -1.48 15.70
C PRO A 98 5.64 -1.43 15.65
N GLY A 99 5.04 -2.30 14.83
CA GLY A 99 3.59 -2.39 14.67
C GLY A 99 2.95 -1.28 13.82
N TYR A 100 3.68 -0.22 13.45
CA TYR A 100 3.12 0.88 12.68
C TYR A 100 2.97 0.53 11.20
N LYS A 101 1.80 0.85 10.65
CA LYS A 101 1.44 0.63 9.25
C LYS A 101 1.14 1.97 8.59
N VAL A 102 1.84 2.26 7.50
CA VAL A 102 1.52 3.38 6.62
C VAL A 102 0.61 2.84 5.53
N TYR A 103 -0.61 3.35 5.47
CA TYR A 103 -1.59 2.93 4.47
C TYR A 103 -1.37 3.69 3.17
N ILE A 104 -1.36 2.96 2.06
CA ILE A 104 -1.11 3.52 0.73
C ILE A 104 -2.15 3.01 -0.25
N ALA A 105 -2.42 3.84 -1.26
CA ALA A 105 -3.22 3.49 -2.42
C ALA A 105 -2.42 3.78 -3.69
N LEU A 106 -2.49 2.89 -4.67
CA LEU A 106 -1.87 3.03 -5.98
C LEU A 106 -2.97 3.21 -7.02
N PHE A 107 -2.96 4.36 -7.67
CA PHE A 107 -3.84 4.68 -8.78
C PHE A 107 -3.05 4.57 -10.08
N LYS A 108 -3.70 4.15 -11.17
CA LYS A 108 -3.06 4.23 -12.49
C LYS A 108 -2.64 5.67 -12.73
N ALA A 109 -1.42 5.86 -13.20
CA ALA A 109 -0.87 7.17 -13.48
C ALA A 109 -1.77 7.89 -14.51
N VAL A 110 -2.05 9.17 -14.27
CA VAL A 110 -2.83 10.01 -15.18
C VAL A 110 -2.04 10.31 -16.46
N GLU A 111 -2.70 10.72 -17.54
CA GLU A 111 -2.08 10.96 -18.87
C GLU A 111 -0.87 11.90 -18.85
N ASN A 112 -0.75 12.77 -17.83
CA ASN A 112 0.36 13.70 -17.66
C ASN A 112 1.54 13.14 -16.84
N ALA A 113 1.55 11.84 -16.52
CA ALA A 113 2.64 11.22 -15.78
C ALA A 113 3.91 11.13 -16.63
N LYS A 114 5.07 11.15 -15.96
CA LYS A 114 6.36 10.92 -16.63
C LYS A 114 6.35 9.57 -17.35
N GLU A 115 7.00 9.54 -18.51
CA GLU A 115 7.03 8.35 -19.37
C GLU A 115 7.45 7.08 -18.59
N GLY A 116 6.65 6.03 -18.75
CA GLY A 116 6.86 4.73 -18.11
C GLY A 116 6.37 4.60 -16.66
N VAL A 117 5.82 5.66 -16.04
CA VAL A 117 5.16 5.55 -14.73
C VAL A 117 3.81 4.85 -14.88
N LEU A 118 3.62 3.77 -14.13
CA LEU A 118 2.41 2.94 -14.16
C LEU A 118 1.42 3.34 -13.08
N TYR A 119 1.92 3.68 -11.89
CA TYR A 119 1.09 4.04 -10.75
C TYR A 119 1.64 5.24 -9.98
N ASP A 120 0.73 6.08 -9.53
CA ASP A 120 0.96 7.08 -8.49
C ASP A 120 0.63 6.49 -7.13
N VAL A 121 1.53 6.68 -6.17
CA VAL A 121 1.35 6.22 -4.79
C VAL A 121 0.82 7.38 -3.96
N VAL A 122 -0.33 7.17 -3.34
CA VAL A 122 -0.96 8.15 -2.46
C VAL A 122 -0.94 7.60 -1.04
N TRP A 123 -0.46 8.40 -0.10
CA TRP A 123 -0.64 8.11 1.32
C TRP A 123 -2.11 8.33 1.67
N ASN A 124 -2.75 7.25 2.13
CA ASN A 124 -4.07 7.27 2.73
C ASN A 124 -3.93 7.30 4.27
N ALA A 125 -4.51 8.29 4.93
CA ALA A 125 -4.53 8.29 6.39
C ALA A 125 -5.24 7.01 6.89
N PRO A 126 -4.81 6.41 8.02
CA PRO A 126 -5.56 5.31 8.63
C PRO A 126 -7.01 5.77 8.80
N ARG A 127 -7.96 4.99 8.29
CA ARG A 127 -9.36 5.23 8.64
C ARG A 127 -9.48 4.90 10.12
N ARG A 128 -9.72 5.91 10.96
CA ARG A 128 -10.12 5.68 12.35
C ARG A 128 -11.37 4.83 12.29
N ASN A 129 -11.33 3.65 12.88
CA ASN A 129 -12.58 3.00 13.28
C ASN A 129 -13.14 3.88 14.39
N GLU A 130 -14.38 4.36 14.24
CA GLU A 130 -15.06 5.23 15.22
C GLU A 130 -15.18 4.61 16.63
N GLN A 131 -14.79 3.34 16.79
CA GLN A 131 -14.84 2.61 18.05
C GLN A 131 -13.51 2.59 18.84
N GLN A 132 -12.40 3.16 18.34
CA GLN A 132 -11.09 2.97 18.98
C GLN A 132 -10.62 4.09 19.93
N ASP A 133 -11.31 5.24 19.96
CA ASP A 133 -10.92 6.40 20.78
C ASP A 133 -12.04 6.88 21.73
N VAL A 134 -13.02 6.02 22.08
CA VAL A 134 -13.90 6.31 23.21
C VAL A 134 -13.27 5.66 24.45
N PRO A 135 -12.61 6.41 25.35
CA PRO A 135 -12.29 5.86 26.67
C PRO A 135 -13.60 5.37 27.29
N PRO A 136 -13.64 4.20 27.95
CA PRO A 136 -14.84 3.78 28.64
C PRO A 136 -15.19 4.86 29.66
N SER A 137 -16.24 5.63 29.38
CA SER A 137 -16.83 6.52 30.36
C SER A 137 -17.55 5.63 31.35
N ASP A 138 -16.94 5.42 32.51
CA ASP A 138 -17.68 5.12 33.71
C ASP A 138 -18.64 6.29 33.93
N GLU A 139 -19.88 6.13 33.46
CA GLU A 139 -21.12 6.58 34.11
C GLU A 139 -22.28 6.50 33.11
N THR A 140 -23.34 5.85 33.56
CA THR A 140 -24.64 5.71 32.91
C THR A 140 -25.21 7.05 32.41
N THR A 141 -25.43 7.18 31.10
CA THR A 141 -26.49 8.05 30.58
C THR A 141 -26.95 7.60 29.20
N PHE A 142 -28.22 7.24 29.06
CA PHE A 142 -28.89 7.08 27.77
C PHE A 142 -29.18 8.46 27.17
N TYR A 143 -28.85 8.69 25.90
CA TYR A 143 -29.53 9.67 25.01
C TYR A 143 -29.38 9.18 23.56
N VAL A 144 -30.43 8.58 22.97
CA VAL A 144 -31.44 9.19 22.07
C VAL A 144 -30.82 9.84 20.83
N ASP A 145 -30.96 9.12 19.71
CA ASP A 145 -30.78 9.56 18.33
C ASP A 145 -31.85 10.62 18.02
N ASP A 146 -31.42 11.87 17.87
CA ASP A 146 -32.22 12.95 17.27
C ASP A 146 -31.27 14.09 16.87
N GLN A 147 -31.53 14.63 15.67
CA GLN A 147 -31.08 15.93 15.09
C GLN A 147 -29.99 15.85 14.01
N GLU A 148 -30.39 15.85 12.74
CA GLU A 148 -30.78 16.99 11.86
C GLU A 148 -29.57 17.66 11.19
N ILE A 149 -29.46 17.41 9.88
CA ILE A 149 -28.48 18.01 8.97
C ILE A 149 -29.02 19.38 8.55
N PRO A 150 -28.32 20.51 8.78
CA PRO A 150 -28.64 21.76 8.11
C PRO A 150 -27.86 21.82 6.78
N PHE A 151 -28.65 21.70 5.69
CA PHE A 151 -28.41 21.97 4.25
C PHE A 151 -26.98 21.93 3.70
#